data_AF-A0A1S8C5K8-F1
#
_entry.id   AF-A0A1S8C5K8-F1
#
_cell.length_a   1.000
_cell.length_b   1.000
_cell.length_c   1.000
_cell.angle_alpha   90.00
_cell.angle_beta   90.00
_cell.angle_gamma   90.00
#
_symmetry.space_group_name_H-M   'P 1'
#
loop_
_entity.id
_entity.type
_entity.pdbx_description
1 polymer ?
#
loop_
_entity_poly.entity_id
_entity_poly.type
_entity_poly.pdbx_seq_one_letter_code
_entity_poly.pdbx_strand_id
1 'polypeptide(L)'
;AVAGRRGEPVRVLSGRVEGDPGNATAQLVAGWISARCGCPVEVVPSPRNNGPRGIDSVVLQLDQDEEVRLQDDRKGGAVIDQPFRPESVVALADRSMGELIGEELRRLDPDEPFSEALEAVSGLSGLSDRPAFREHVWYDPMRPEQSPAAAELELNSPDELPEAPGTAAAPAPTVPDTPGDTDEIAESGEHDSPADDSDEQPVVQSAGAPSAKKAGRR
;
A
#
# COMPACT_ATOMS: atom_id res chain seq x y z
N ALA A 1 -39.13 24.90 1.22
CA ALA A 1 -38.39 24.01 2.14
C ALA A 1 -37.17 23.52 1.39
N VAL A 2 -35.96 23.89 1.82
CA VAL A 2 -34.74 23.31 1.23
C VAL A 2 -34.70 21.87 1.69
N ALA A 3 -34.76 20.93 0.76
CA ALA A 3 -34.62 19.52 1.07
C ALA A 3 -33.28 19.29 1.79
N GLY A 4 -33.36 18.78 3.01
CA GLY A 4 -32.50 17.69 3.43
C GLY A 4 -31.08 18.02 3.90
N ARG A 5 -31.00 18.45 5.15
CA ARG A 5 -29.93 17.97 6.02
C ARG A 5 -30.60 17.29 7.21
N ARG A 6 -30.28 16.02 7.45
CA ARG A 6 -30.66 15.35 8.69
C ARG A 6 -30.11 16.13 9.88
N GLY A 7 -30.95 16.33 10.89
CA GLY A 7 -30.55 16.96 12.16
C GLY A 7 -29.89 15.96 13.12
N GLU A 8 -30.17 14.66 12.95
CA GLU A 8 -29.61 13.59 13.77
C GLU A 8 -28.38 12.94 13.12
N PRO A 9 -27.46 12.35 13.91
CA PRO A 9 -26.33 11.61 13.39
C PRO A 9 -26.80 10.42 12.53
N VAL A 10 -26.21 10.27 11.35
CA VAL A 10 -26.46 9.12 10.48
C VAL A 10 -25.79 7.88 11.06
N ARG A 11 -26.48 6.74 11.05
CA ARG A 11 -25.92 5.46 11.46
C ARG A 11 -25.73 4.57 10.24
N VAL A 12 -24.52 4.05 10.07
CA VAL A 12 -24.24 3.00 9.08
C VAL A 12 -24.65 1.66 9.70
N LEU A 13 -25.47 0.89 8.99
CA LEU A 13 -25.98 -0.39 9.43
C LEU A 13 -25.18 -1.57 8.85
N SER A 14 -24.74 -1.43 7.60
CA SER A 14 -23.95 -2.44 6.89
C SER A 14 -23.28 -1.80 5.68
N GLY A 15 -22.34 -2.52 5.07
CA GLY A 15 -21.77 -2.10 3.79
C GLY A 15 -21.20 -3.26 2.99
N ARG A 16 -20.87 -2.98 1.74
CA ARG A 16 -20.08 -3.86 0.88
C ARG A 16 -19.14 -3.06 -0.01
N VAL A 17 -17.99 -3.65 -0.32
CA VAL A 17 -17.07 -3.19 -1.35
C VAL A 17 -17.22 -4.13 -2.54
N GLU A 18 -17.70 -3.63 -3.67
CA GLU A 18 -17.72 -4.40 -4.92
C GLU A 18 -16.33 -4.28 -5.56
N GLY A 19 -15.63 -5.39 -5.74
CA GLY A 19 -14.19 -5.40 -5.99
C GLY A 19 -13.65 -6.77 -6.40
N ASP A 20 -12.33 -6.89 -6.43
CA ASP A 20 -11.63 -8.18 -6.47
C ASP A 20 -11.35 -8.64 -5.02
N PRO A 21 -11.95 -9.74 -4.53
CA PRO A 21 -11.68 -10.25 -3.19
C PRO A 21 -10.24 -10.68 -2.96
N GLY A 22 -9.47 -10.99 -4.02
CA GLY A 22 -8.04 -11.29 -3.92
C GLY A 22 -7.15 -10.05 -3.80
N ASN A 23 -7.71 -8.85 -3.98
CA ASN A 23 -6.95 -7.61 -3.96
C ASN A 23 -6.85 -7.04 -2.54
N ALA A 24 -5.62 -6.80 -2.08
CA ALA A 24 -5.34 -6.26 -0.75
C ALA A 24 -5.97 -4.88 -0.52
N THR A 25 -6.02 -4.01 -1.54
CA THR A 25 -6.64 -2.69 -1.44
C THR A 25 -8.13 -2.80 -1.14
N ALA A 26 -8.85 -3.70 -1.84
CA ALA A 26 -10.28 -3.91 -1.59
C ALA A 26 -10.53 -4.43 -0.17
N GLN A 27 -9.70 -5.37 0.29
CA GLN A 27 -9.77 -5.89 1.65
C GLN A 27 -9.49 -4.81 2.70
N LEU A 28 -8.43 -4.01 2.52
CA LEU A 28 -8.06 -2.95 3.45
C LEU A 28 -9.12 -1.86 3.52
N VAL A 29 -9.73 -1.46 2.40
CA VAL A 29 -10.84 -0.50 2.41
C VAL A 29 -12.06 -1.08 3.16
N ALA A 30 -12.40 -2.34 2.93
CA ALA A 30 -13.49 -3.00 3.65
C ALA A 30 -13.20 -3.08 5.16
N GLY A 31 -11.98 -3.45 5.56
CA GLY A 31 -11.53 -3.47 6.94
C GLY A 31 -11.57 -2.09 7.61
N TRP A 32 -11.07 -1.07 6.91
CA TRP A 32 -11.07 0.31 7.40
C TRP A 32 -12.50 0.83 7.63
N ILE A 33 -13.40 0.64 6.67
CA ILE A 33 -14.81 1.03 6.83
C ILE A 33 -15.45 0.24 7.98
N SER A 34 -15.16 -1.06 8.08
CA SER A 34 -15.68 -1.89 9.18
C SER A 34 -15.26 -1.36 10.55
N ALA A 35 -13.98 -1.04 10.71
CA ALA A 35 -13.43 -0.47 11.95
C ALA A 35 -14.07 0.89 12.28
N ARG A 36 -14.28 1.75 11.28
CA ARG A 36 -14.86 3.10 11.48
C ARG A 36 -16.37 3.10 11.72
N CYS A 37 -17.10 2.18 11.10
CA CYS A 37 -18.56 2.12 11.21
C CYS A 37 -19.03 1.16 12.31
N GLY A 38 -18.17 0.27 12.81
CA GLY A 38 -18.54 -0.74 13.80
C GLY A 38 -19.50 -1.82 13.27
N CYS A 39 -19.56 -2.00 11.95
CA CYS A 39 -20.35 -3.03 11.28
C CYS A 39 -19.50 -3.75 10.23
N PRO A 40 -19.70 -5.06 10.00
CA PRO A 40 -18.93 -5.78 8.99
C PRO A 40 -19.22 -5.23 7.58
N VAL A 41 -18.15 -5.05 6.81
CA VAL A 41 -18.18 -4.71 5.39
C VAL A 41 -17.44 -5.79 4.64
N GLU A 42 -18.13 -6.45 3.71
CA GLU A 42 -17.57 -7.55 2.93
C GLU A 42 -17.08 -7.07 1.56
N VAL A 43 -16.05 -7.73 1.03
CA VAL A 43 -15.65 -7.57 -0.38
C VAL A 43 -16.41 -8.59 -1.22
N VAL A 44 -17.24 -8.11 -2.14
CA VAL A 44 -17.99 -8.95 -3.07
C VAL A 44 -17.39 -8.85 -4.47
N PRO A 45 -17.32 -9.96 -5.24
CA PRO A 45 -16.84 -9.92 -6.62
C PRO A 45 -17.62 -8.92 -7.47
N SER A 46 -16.92 -7.97 -8.08
CA SER A 46 -17.52 -7.14 -9.13
C SER A 46 -17.62 -7.92 -10.44
N PRO A 47 -18.72 -7.77 -11.21
CA PRO A 47 -18.82 -8.33 -12.56
C PRO A 47 -17.92 -7.60 -13.57
N ARG A 48 -17.30 -6.47 -13.19
CA ARG A 48 -16.50 -5.63 -14.09
C ARG A 48 -15.01 -5.83 -13.79
N ASN A 49 -14.15 -5.66 -14.80
CA ASN A 49 -12.72 -5.60 -14.56
C ASN A 49 -12.38 -4.39 -13.67
N ASN A 50 -11.79 -4.64 -12.50
CA ASN A 50 -11.46 -3.66 -11.46
C ASN A 50 -10.09 -2.99 -11.67
N GLY A 51 -9.35 -3.39 -12.71
CA GLY A 51 -8.00 -2.91 -12.96
C GLY A 51 -7.05 -3.13 -11.77
N PRO A 52 -5.93 -2.39 -11.72
CA PRO A 52 -4.96 -2.52 -10.63
C PRO A 52 -5.49 -2.11 -9.25
N ARG A 53 -6.48 -1.20 -9.20
CA ARG A 53 -7.05 -0.67 -7.95
C ARG A 53 -7.89 -1.70 -7.21
N GLY A 54 -8.48 -2.68 -7.91
CA GLY A 54 -9.23 -3.77 -7.30
C GLY A 54 -10.59 -3.38 -6.72
N ILE A 55 -11.02 -2.12 -6.81
CA ILE A 55 -12.29 -1.61 -6.28
C ILE A 55 -13.12 -1.04 -7.41
N ASP A 56 -14.40 -1.41 -7.45
CA ASP A 56 -15.38 -0.91 -8.39
C ASP A 56 -16.36 0.07 -7.73
N SER A 57 -16.95 -0.34 -6.61
CA SER A 57 -17.91 0.48 -5.88
C SER A 57 -17.85 0.19 -4.38
N VAL A 58 -18.34 1.14 -3.59
CA VAL A 58 -18.60 0.98 -2.16
C VAL A 58 -20.04 1.37 -1.91
N VAL A 59 -20.78 0.52 -1.22
CA VAL A 59 -22.19 0.75 -0.90
C VAL A 59 -22.38 0.60 0.59
N LEU A 60 -22.92 1.64 1.24
CA LEU A 60 -23.21 1.66 2.66
C LEU A 60 -24.72 1.83 2.86
N GLN A 61 -25.32 0.92 3.63
CA GLN A 61 -26.70 1.07 4.06
C GLN A 61 -26.75 1.89 5.34
N LEU A 62 -27.57 2.93 5.31
CA LEU A 62 -27.81 3.83 6.42
C LEU A 62 -29.10 3.46 7.13
N ASP A 63 -29.34 4.13 8.25
CA ASP A 63 -30.63 4.07 8.92
C ASP A 63 -31.74 4.76 8.09
N GLN A 64 -32.99 4.34 8.31
CA GLN A 64 -34.17 4.78 7.54
C GLN A 64 -34.16 4.36 6.05
N ASP A 65 -33.60 3.20 5.74
CA ASP A 65 -33.59 2.61 4.39
C ASP A 65 -32.95 3.52 3.32
N GLU A 66 -31.95 4.30 3.74
CA GLU A 66 -31.16 5.18 2.89
C GLU A 66 -29.83 4.51 2.50
N GLU A 67 -29.27 4.84 1.32
CA GLU A 67 -28.01 4.26 0.82
C GLU A 67 -27.02 5.38 0.45
N VAL A 68 -25.73 5.16 0.74
CA VAL A 68 -24.63 5.94 0.16
C VAL A 68 -23.83 5.05 -0.77
N ARG A 69 -23.54 5.55 -1.97
CA ARG A 69 -22.79 4.83 -2.99
C ARG A 69 -21.61 5.65 -3.49
N LEU A 70 -20.43 5.03 -3.50
CA LEU A 70 -19.24 5.52 -4.18
C LEU A 70 -18.98 4.60 -5.38
N GLN A 71 -18.82 5.17 -6.57
CA GLN A 71 -18.64 4.40 -7.81
C GLN A 71 -17.43 4.93 -8.58
N ASP A 72 -16.49 4.05 -8.93
CA ASP A 72 -15.38 4.41 -9.83
C ASP A 72 -15.92 4.86 -11.19
N ASP A 73 -15.52 6.07 -11.61
CA ASP A 73 -15.93 6.70 -12.87
C ASP A 73 -15.03 6.31 -14.06
N ARG A 74 -13.92 5.61 -13.79
CA ARG A 74 -12.88 5.17 -14.75
C ARG A 74 -12.19 6.28 -15.51
N LYS A 75 -12.24 7.50 -14.99
CA LYS A 75 -11.63 8.71 -15.54
C LYS A 75 -10.70 9.38 -14.54
N GLY A 76 -10.25 8.62 -13.54
CA GLY A 76 -9.43 9.15 -12.44
C GLY A 76 -10.26 9.85 -11.38
N GLY A 77 -11.52 9.45 -11.19
CA GLY A 77 -12.40 9.95 -10.15
C GLY A 77 -13.36 8.88 -9.64
N ALA A 78 -14.25 9.30 -8.73
CA ALA A 78 -15.37 8.50 -8.30
C ALA A 78 -16.59 9.39 -8.08
N VAL A 79 -17.76 8.87 -8.40
CA VAL A 79 -19.04 9.54 -8.16
C VAL A 79 -19.55 9.11 -6.80
N ILE A 80 -19.90 10.07 -5.95
CA ILE A 80 -20.61 9.86 -4.70
C ILE A 80 -22.08 10.23 -4.89
N ASP A 81 -22.95 9.26 -4.66
CA ASP A 81 -24.39 9.42 -4.52
C ASP A 81 -24.78 9.31 -3.03
N GLN A 82 -25.51 10.30 -2.54
CA GLN A 82 -25.87 10.44 -1.12
C GLN A 82 -27.31 10.97 -0.99
N PRO A 83 -28.07 10.50 0.01
CA PRO A 83 -29.42 10.99 0.25
C PRO A 83 -29.45 12.50 0.46
N PHE A 84 -30.43 13.14 -0.17
CA PHE A 84 -30.68 14.58 -0.05
C PHE A 84 -29.52 15.50 -0.45
N ARG A 85 -28.52 14.98 -1.18
CA ARG A 85 -27.47 15.77 -1.79
C ARG A 85 -27.39 15.47 -3.27
N PRO A 86 -27.02 16.45 -4.10
CA PRO A 86 -26.69 16.17 -5.49
C PRO A 86 -25.48 15.23 -5.53
N GLU A 87 -25.43 14.40 -6.58
CA GLU A 87 -24.22 13.63 -6.89
C GLU A 87 -23.00 14.56 -6.97
N SER A 88 -21.88 14.07 -6.47
CA SER A 88 -20.62 14.81 -6.46
C SER A 88 -19.49 13.92 -6.95
N VAL A 89 -18.51 14.52 -7.65
CA VAL A 89 -17.34 13.80 -8.15
C VAL A 89 -16.15 14.09 -7.24
N VAL A 90 -15.46 13.03 -6.84
CA VAL A 90 -14.18 13.09 -6.12
C VAL A 90 -13.07 12.73 -7.08
N ALA A 91 -12.06 13.60 -7.17
CA ALA A 91 -10.87 13.31 -7.95
C ALA A 91 -10.03 12.22 -7.26
N LEU A 92 -9.67 11.18 -8.01
CA LEU A 92 -8.81 10.08 -7.61
C LEU A 92 -7.68 9.97 -8.64
N ALA A 93 -6.89 11.05 -8.78
CA ALA A 93 -5.80 11.10 -9.75
C ALA A 93 -4.77 10.00 -9.46
N ASP A 94 -4.33 9.31 -10.52
CA ASP A 94 -3.19 8.41 -10.42
C ASP A 94 -1.94 9.22 -10.08
N ARG A 95 -1.20 8.75 -9.07
CA ARG A 95 0.09 9.31 -8.71
C ARG A 95 1.18 8.36 -9.17
N SER A 96 2.31 8.92 -9.57
CA SER A 96 3.50 8.14 -9.89
C SER A 96 4.02 7.44 -8.62
N MET A 97 4.75 6.34 -8.82
CA MET A 97 5.37 5.61 -7.70
C MET A 97 6.28 6.53 -6.87
N GLY A 98 7.05 7.42 -7.50
CA GLY A 98 7.92 8.36 -6.79
C GLY A 98 7.15 9.33 -5.89
N GLU A 99 5.99 9.82 -6.33
CA GLU A 99 5.12 10.67 -5.52
C GLU A 99 4.49 9.91 -4.35
N LEU A 100 4.09 8.65 -4.57
CA LEU A 100 3.56 7.80 -3.51
C LEU A 100 4.62 7.55 -2.43
N ILE A 101 5.81 7.07 -2.82
CA ILE A 101 6.91 6.85 -1.87
C ILE A 101 7.34 8.16 -1.18
N GLY A 102 7.38 9.26 -1.92
CA GLY A 102 7.68 10.57 -1.34
C GLY A 102 6.63 11.06 -0.33
N GLU A 103 5.38 10.60 -0.40
CA GLU A 103 4.36 10.84 0.62
C GLU A 103 4.56 9.95 1.84
N GLU A 104 4.79 8.65 1.64
CA GLU A 104 5.04 7.70 2.73
C GLU A 104 6.26 8.10 3.57
N LEU A 105 7.35 8.54 2.92
CA LEU A 105 8.56 9.01 3.61
C LEU A 105 8.36 10.34 4.36
N ARG A 106 7.34 11.13 4.02
CA ARG A 106 7.04 12.39 4.73
C ARG A 106 6.38 12.17 6.08
N ARG A 107 5.76 11.01 6.31
CA ARG A 107 5.12 10.66 7.58
C ARG A 107 5.45 9.24 7.98
N LEU A 108 6.58 9.08 8.66
CA LEU A 108 7.05 7.81 9.23
C LEU A 108 6.44 7.49 10.61
N ASP A 109 5.57 8.37 11.13
CA ASP A 109 4.79 8.09 12.33
C ASP A 109 3.85 6.89 12.10
N PRO A 110 3.43 6.18 13.16
CA PRO A 110 2.41 5.16 13.05
C PRO A 110 1.16 5.66 12.30
N ASP A 111 0.65 4.82 11.41
CA ASP A 111 -0.62 5.04 10.70
C ASP A 111 -1.71 4.24 11.40
N GLU A 112 -2.39 4.87 12.37
CA GLU A 112 -3.48 4.22 13.11
C GLU A 112 -4.63 3.78 12.19
N PRO A 113 -5.10 4.57 11.20
CA PRO A 113 -6.08 4.10 10.21
C PRO A 113 -5.67 2.83 9.47
N PHE A 114 -4.42 2.72 9.01
CA PHE A 114 -3.93 1.53 8.33
C PHE A 114 -3.85 0.33 9.28
N SER A 115 -3.39 0.56 10.50
CA SER A 115 -3.37 -0.45 11.56
C SER A 115 -4.78 -0.99 11.85
N GLU A 116 -5.76 -0.10 12.10
CA GLU A 116 -7.18 -0.45 12.31
C GLU A 116 -7.73 -1.29 11.14
N ALA A 117 -7.42 -0.90 9.90
CA ALA A 117 -7.82 -1.63 8.72
C ALA A 117 -7.21 -3.03 8.67
N LEU A 118 -5.91 -3.14 8.96
CA LEU A 118 -5.17 -4.39 8.93
C LEU A 118 -5.60 -5.34 10.04
N GLU A 119 -5.89 -4.83 11.24
CA GLU A 119 -6.49 -5.60 12.34
C GLU A 119 -7.84 -6.18 11.93
N ALA A 120 -8.71 -5.35 11.35
CA ALA A 120 -10.04 -5.78 10.90
C ALA A 120 -9.97 -6.89 9.84
N VAL A 121 -9.00 -6.83 8.92
CA VAL A 121 -8.83 -7.84 7.85
C VAL A 121 -8.14 -9.10 8.36
N SER A 122 -7.10 -8.97 9.18
CA SER A 122 -6.25 -10.09 9.61
C SER A 122 -6.78 -10.81 10.86
N GLY A 123 -7.67 -10.17 11.62
CA GLY A 123 -8.11 -10.63 12.93
C GLY A 123 -7.02 -10.51 14.02
N LEU A 124 -5.88 -9.91 13.70
CA LEU A 124 -4.85 -9.55 14.67
C LEU A 124 -5.29 -8.30 15.43
N SER A 125 -4.76 -8.12 16.64
CA SER A 125 -5.02 -6.96 17.49
C SER A 125 -3.73 -6.41 18.08
N GLY A 126 -3.77 -5.14 18.53
CA GLY A 126 -2.65 -4.45 19.15
C GLY A 126 -1.49 -4.23 18.17
N LEU A 127 -1.76 -4.02 16.88
CA LEU A 127 -0.77 -3.69 15.85
C LEU A 127 -0.12 -2.34 16.12
N SER A 128 -0.91 -1.34 16.54
CA SER A 128 -0.42 0.02 16.86
C SER A 128 0.42 0.07 18.13
N ASP A 129 0.17 -0.84 19.08
CA ASP A 129 0.87 -0.89 20.37
C ASP A 129 2.24 -1.61 20.28
N ARG A 130 2.57 -2.16 19.10
CA ARG A 130 3.84 -2.87 18.92
C ARG A 130 5.01 -1.89 18.99
N PRO A 131 6.15 -2.30 19.57
CA PRO A 131 7.34 -1.46 19.58
C PRO A 131 7.75 -1.11 18.14
N ALA A 132 8.06 0.17 17.92
CA ALA A 132 8.47 0.68 16.60
C ALA A 132 9.85 0.15 16.16
N PHE A 133 10.67 -0.35 17.10
CA PHE A 133 11.93 -1.00 16.78
C PHE A 133 11.71 -2.49 16.54
N ARG A 134 12.32 -3.00 15.46
CA ARG A 134 12.38 -4.43 15.18
C ARG A 134 13.79 -4.92 15.49
N GLU A 135 13.89 -5.91 16.36
CA GLU A 135 15.12 -6.68 16.49
C GLU A 135 15.16 -7.68 15.33
N HIS A 136 15.99 -7.40 14.32
CA HIS A 136 16.24 -8.36 13.25
C HIS A 136 17.29 -9.36 13.73
N VAL A 137 16.87 -10.59 13.98
CA VAL A 137 17.79 -11.71 14.18
C VAL A 137 18.25 -12.16 12.80
N TRP A 138 19.49 -11.85 12.43
CA TRP A 138 20.10 -12.42 11.23
C TRP A 138 20.26 -13.93 11.44
N TYR A 139 19.48 -14.71 10.69
CA TYR A 139 19.70 -16.14 10.61
C TYR A 139 20.73 -16.39 9.51
N ASP A 140 21.95 -16.75 9.90
CA ASP A 140 22.97 -17.14 8.95
C ASP A 140 22.56 -18.45 8.26
N PRO A 141 22.26 -18.43 6.95
CA PRO A 141 21.84 -19.63 6.22
C PRO A 141 22.95 -20.69 6.11
N MET A 142 24.21 -20.35 6.46
CA MET A 142 25.34 -21.28 6.49
C MET A 142 25.62 -21.82 7.90
N ARG A 143 24.89 -21.38 8.93
CA ARG A 143 25.02 -21.95 10.27
C ARG A 143 24.59 -23.42 10.22
N PRO A 144 25.43 -24.37 10.65
CA PRO A 144 25.04 -25.76 10.68
C PRO A 144 23.81 -25.90 11.60
N GLU A 145 22.74 -26.50 11.08
CA GLU A 145 21.56 -26.92 11.83
C GLU A 145 22.03 -27.70 13.07
N GLN A 146 21.99 -27.08 14.24
CA GLN A 146 22.25 -27.81 15.48
C GLN A 146 21.07 -28.77 15.67
N SER A 147 21.24 -29.98 15.18
CA SER A 147 20.29 -31.06 15.41
C SER A 147 20.15 -31.25 16.93
N PRO A 148 18.93 -31.40 17.47
CA PRO A 148 18.73 -31.61 18.90
C PRO A 148 19.49 -32.83 19.46
N ALA A 149 19.89 -33.77 18.60
CA ALA A 149 20.76 -34.89 18.96
C ALA A 149 22.19 -34.47 19.35
N ALA A 150 22.72 -33.36 18.83
CA ALA A 150 24.05 -32.87 19.19
C ALA A 150 24.05 -32.21 20.59
N ALA A 151 22.93 -31.60 20.99
CA ALA A 151 22.76 -30.98 22.31
C ALA A 151 22.60 -32.02 23.44
N GLU A 152 21.99 -33.18 23.16
CA GLU A 152 21.89 -34.29 24.14
C GLU A 152 23.23 -35.00 24.39
N LEU A 153 24.17 -34.95 23.43
CA LEU A 153 25.52 -35.50 23.56
C LEU A 153 26.46 -34.63 24.41
N GLU A 154 26.26 -33.31 24.44
CA GLU A 154 27.02 -32.40 25.30
C GLU A 154 26.60 -32.46 26.78
N LEU A 155 25.35 -32.82 27.08
CA LEU A 155 24.85 -32.89 28.46
C LEU A 155 25.27 -34.15 29.24
N ASN A 156 25.79 -35.18 28.56
CA ASN A 156 26.01 -36.52 29.14
C ASN A 156 27.50 -36.93 29.25
N SER A 157 28.43 -35.99 29.10
CA SER A 157 29.86 -36.24 29.32
C SER A 157 30.28 -35.75 30.71
N PRO A 158 30.75 -36.62 31.62
CA PRO A 158 31.27 -36.18 32.90
C PRO A 158 32.75 -35.80 32.76
N ASP A 159 33.05 -34.57 33.20
CA ASP A 159 34.36 -34.10 33.66
C ASP A 159 35.38 -33.64 32.58
N GLU A 160 35.19 -32.41 32.06
CA GLU A 160 36.28 -31.44 31.94
C GLU A 160 35.69 -30.02 31.82
N LEU A 161 36.06 -29.12 32.74
CA LEU A 161 35.78 -27.69 32.64
C LEU A 161 36.64 -27.08 31.53
N PRO A 162 36.03 -26.32 30.62
CA PRO A 162 36.58 -25.01 30.32
C PRO A 162 35.52 -23.92 30.46
N GLU A 163 35.97 -22.76 30.91
CA GLU A 163 35.17 -21.57 31.17
C GLU A 163 34.36 -21.14 29.93
N ALA A 164 33.12 -20.74 30.19
CA ALA A 164 32.19 -20.20 29.21
C ALA A 164 32.66 -18.82 28.67
N PRO A 165 32.06 -18.30 27.57
CA PRO A 165 30.70 -17.79 27.69
C PRO A 165 29.77 -18.28 26.57
N GLY A 166 28.55 -18.63 26.96
CA GLY A 166 27.42 -18.64 26.05
C GLY A 166 27.18 -17.22 25.58
N THR A 167 27.54 -16.93 24.33
CA THR A 167 27.22 -15.64 23.72
C THR A 167 25.86 -15.79 23.05
N ALA A 168 24.88 -15.05 23.56
CA ALA A 168 23.68 -14.71 22.78
C ALA A 168 24.11 -14.31 21.36
N ALA A 169 23.29 -14.65 20.35
CA ALA A 169 23.55 -14.28 18.96
C ALA A 169 23.97 -12.81 18.90
N ALA A 170 25.16 -12.54 18.34
CA ALA A 170 25.67 -11.18 18.28
C ALA A 170 24.67 -10.29 17.52
N PRO A 171 24.40 -9.07 18.01
CA PRO A 171 23.56 -8.13 17.27
C PRO A 171 24.13 -7.90 15.88
N ALA A 172 23.26 -7.65 14.90
CA ALA A 172 23.68 -7.28 13.55
C ALA A 172 24.70 -6.13 13.60
N PRO A 173 25.69 -6.08 12.69
CA PRO A 173 26.65 -4.97 12.65
C PRO A 173 25.91 -3.64 12.49
N THR A 174 26.02 -2.77 13.49
CA THR A 174 25.43 -1.43 13.47
C THR A 174 26.22 -0.54 12.53
N VAL A 175 25.55 0.10 11.56
CA VAL A 175 26.13 1.19 10.78
C VAL A 175 26.31 2.39 11.71
N PRO A 176 27.52 2.97 11.85
CA PRO A 176 27.74 4.10 12.74
C PRO A 176 26.92 5.33 12.32
N ASP A 177 26.38 6.07 13.29
CA ASP A 177 25.55 7.27 13.07
C ASP A 177 26.26 8.41 12.33
N THR A 178 27.60 8.37 12.33
CA THR A 178 28.43 9.30 11.57
C THR A 178 29.25 8.49 10.57
N PRO A 179 29.23 8.80 9.27
CA PRO A 179 30.11 8.16 8.31
C PRO A 179 31.55 8.45 8.72
N GLY A 180 32.23 7.41 9.20
CA GLY A 180 33.61 7.46 9.70
C GLY A 180 34.63 7.11 8.64
N ASP A 181 34.30 7.28 7.36
CA ASP A 181 35.26 7.26 6.27
C ASP A 181 34.58 7.85 5.03
N THR A 182 35.08 8.99 4.56
CA THR A 182 34.80 9.41 3.18
C THR A 182 35.60 8.48 2.30
N ASP A 183 34.91 7.48 1.76
CA ASP A 183 35.45 6.50 0.82
C ASP A 183 36.16 7.24 -0.34
N GLU A 184 37.50 7.12 -0.41
CA GLU A 184 38.38 7.73 -1.42
C GLU A 184 37.96 7.34 -2.86
N ILE A 185 37.15 6.29 -2.97
CA ILE A 185 36.52 5.80 -4.20
C ILE A 185 35.52 6.82 -4.78
N ALA A 186 34.86 7.63 -3.94
CA ALA A 186 33.92 8.66 -4.40
C ALA A 186 34.63 9.85 -5.08
N GLU A 187 35.89 10.13 -4.73
CA GLU A 187 36.69 11.20 -5.38
C GLU A 187 37.46 10.72 -6.62
N SER A 188 37.70 9.40 -6.73
CA SER A 188 38.61 8.83 -7.74
C SER A 188 37.91 8.01 -8.83
N GLY A 189 36.59 7.80 -8.72
CA GLY A 189 35.83 7.03 -9.71
C GLY A 189 35.76 7.74 -11.06
N GLU A 190 36.34 7.15 -12.10
CA GLU A 190 36.08 7.55 -13.50
C GLU A 190 34.57 7.45 -13.77
N HIS A 191 33.89 8.59 -13.78
CA HIS A 191 32.55 8.71 -14.33
C HIS A 191 32.63 8.52 -15.84
N ASP A 192 31.93 7.51 -16.35
CA ASP A 192 31.67 7.39 -17.78
C ASP A 192 30.95 8.67 -18.22
N SER A 193 31.61 9.47 -19.06
CA SER A 193 31.08 10.76 -19.47
C SER A 193 29.81 10.54 -20.28
N PRO A 194 28.75 11.33 -20.09
CA PRO A 194 27.55 11.18 -20.90
C PRO A 194 27.94 11.43 -22.35
N ALA A 195 27.69 10.43 -23.20
CA ALA A 195 27.83 10.57 -24.64
C ALA A 195 27.02 11.78 -25.09
N ASP A 196 27.70 12.68 -25.79
CA ASP A 196 27.15 13.85 -26.47
C ASP A 196 26.25 13.35 -27.61
N ASP A 197 24.93 13.30 -27.37
CA ASP A 197 23.92 12.95 -28.38
C ASP A 197 23.33 14.22 -29.01
N SER A 198 24.22 15.12 -29.43
CA SER A 198 23.89 16.40 -30.08
C SER A 198 24.22 16.38 -31.57
N ASP A 199 23.89 15.33 -32.32
CA ASP A 199 23.93 15.39 -33.79
C ASP A 199 23.11 14.26 -34.42
N GLU A 200 21.77 14.33 -34.37
CA GLU A 200 20.93 13.83 -35.47
C GLU A 200 19.50 14.39 -35.38
N GLN A 201 19.26 15.53 -36.04
CA GLN A 201 17.92 15.92 -36.50
C GLN A 201 17.89 15.89 -38.03
N PRO A 202 16.99 15.11 -38.65
CA PRO A 202 16.43 15.49 -39.92
C PRO A 202 15.02 16.06 -39.74
N VAL A 203 14.95 17.35 -40.07
CA VAL A 203 13.78 18.13 -40.50
C VAL A 203 12.72 17.31 -41.23
N VAL A 204 11.45 17.34 -40.77
CA VAL A 204 10.29 17.36 -41.68
C VAL A 204 9.10 18.17 -41.13
N GLN A 205 8.91 19.29 -41.81
CA GLN A 205 7.78 20.22 -42.00
C GLN A 205 6.39 19.97 -41.38
N SER A 206 5.79 21.12 -41.03
CA SER A 206 4.45 21.36 -40.50
C SER A 206 3.29 21.27 -41.51
N ALA A 207 2.13 20.91 -40.97
CA ALA A 207 0.76 21.38 -41.26
C ALA A 207 0.00 20.92 -42.54
N GLY A 208 -1.21 20.38 -42.31
CA GLY A 208 -2.29 20.32 -43.30
C GLY A 208 -3.36 19.26 -43.05
N ALA A 209 -4.44 19.60 -42.34
CA ALA A 209 -5.73 18.89 -42.40
C ALA A 209 -6.67 19.63 -43.39
N PRO A 210 -7.86 19.11 -43.73
CA PRO A 210 -8.24 17.78 -44.23
C PRO A 210 -8.88 17.90 -45.64
N SER A 211 -9.18 16.79 -46.33
CA SER A 211 -10.05 16.84 -47.53
C SER A 211 -11.07 15.72 -47.57
N ALA A 212 -12.27 16.11 -48.00
CA ALA A 212 -13.54 15.44 -47.83
C ALA A 212 -13.78 14.27 -48.79
N LYS A 213 -14.41 13.21 -48.27
CA LYS A 213 -15.07 12.19 -49.09
C LYS A 213 -16.25 12.81 -49.83
N LYS A 214 -16.16 12.92 -51.15
CA LYS A 214 -17.32 13.16 -52.02
C LYS A 214 -17.80 11.82 -52.58
N ALA A 215 -19.02 11.46 -52.22
CA ALA A 215 -19.78 10.38 -52.80
C ALA A 215 -19.97 10.62 -54.30
N GLY A 216 -19.71 9.60 -55.11
CA GLY A 216 -20.22 9.53 -56.48
C GLY A 216 -21.65 8.98 -56.46
N ARG A 217 -22.54 9.63 -57.20
CA ARG A 217 -23.56 8.94 -58.01
C ARG A 217 -24.19 9.91 -59.01
N ARG A 218 -23.91 9.62 -60.29
CA ARG A 218 -24.50 10.16 -61.53
C ARG A 218 -24.17 11.60 -61.89
#